data_AF-A0A2V9VG35-F1
#
_entry.id   AF-A0A2V9VG35-F1
#
_cell.length_a   1.000
_cell.length_b   1.000
_cell.length_c   1.000
_cell.angle_alpha   90.00
_cell.angle_beta   90.00
_cell.angle_gamma   90.00
#
_symmetry.space_group_name_H-M   'P 1'
#
loop_
_entity.id
_entity.type
_entity.pdbx_description
1 polymer ?
#
loop_
_entity_poly.entity_id
_entity_poly.type
_entity_poly.pdbx_seq_one_letter_code
_entity_poly.pdbx_strand_id
1 'polypeptide(L)'
;MDGPRPDLLTTAQFLTKVFDLAYRARCLLVAFNFPFDISRLAFNSTNARRRFTGGFSFDLWPYRDGRNRFRPSICIKQIDSKRALKGFTRREEPDEEDMIPDGSMTGRPEEDYTFRGNFLDLRTLAFALTDRGHTLESACEEFDVEHGKETVKRHGVVTEEYIKYNLRDVLATSELAIKLLEEYQKHPINLQITKAYSPASIGKSYLRAMSIPPILERQPDFPKRYIGHAQSAFFGGRTSAHIRKVAVSVVYTDFLSMYPTVNSLMNLWKFVTAEEVVVQEHCADSTYDWLTELNPPLLFQQQTWKELPAFVQVIPNGEILPSRGRYNPETNDSPDRSGPDDRGRLPTHTQREADGTHAHKIARDD
;
A
#
# COMPACT_ATOMS: atom_id res chain seq x y z
N MET A 1 -2.29 -37.34 8.05
CA MET A 1 -1.81 -37.10 9.44
C MET A 1 -2.77 -36.10 10.04
N ASP A 2 -3.32 -36.34 11.23
CA ASP A 2 -4.18 -35.36 11.90
C ASP A 2 -3.33 -34.09 12.14
N GLY A 3 -3.64 -33.01 11.42
CA GLY A 3 -3.01 -31.71 11.64
C GLY A 3 -3.21 -31.22 13.08
N PRO A 4 -2.52 -30.14 13.50
CA PRO A 4 -2.65 -29.61 14.85
C PRO A 4 -4.12 -29.33 15.18
N ARG A 5 -4.63 -29.96 16.25
CA ARG A 5 -6.00 -29.73 16.71
C ARG A 5 -6.06 -28.37 17.41
N PRO A 6 -7.03 -27.51 17.06
CA PRO A 6 -7.22 -26.25 17.77
C PRO A 6 -7.64 -26.48 19.22
N ASP A 7 -7.03 -25.74 20.15
CA ASP A 7 -7.43 -25.72 21.56
C ASP A 7 -8.71 -24.89 21.72
N LEU A 8 -9.75 -25.48 22.31
CA LEU A 8 -10.94 -24.74 22.69
C LEU A 8 -10.70 -24.02 24.02
N LEU A 9 -10.70 -22.69 23.98
CA LEU A 9 -10.43 -21.83 25.14
C LEU A 9 -11.63 -20.95 25.45
N THR A 10 -11.86 -20.68 26.74
CA THR A 10 -12.70 -19.55 27.14
C THR A 10 -12.07 -18.24 26.67
N THR A 11 -12.89 -17.20 26.46
CA THR A 11 -12.39 -15.87 26.09
C THR A 11 -11.34 -15.37 27.08
N ALA A 12 -11.53 -15.61 28.38
CA ALA A 12 -10.57 -15.23 29.41
C ALA A 12 -9.22 -15.94 29.24
N GLN A 13 -9.21 -17.26 29.02
CA GLN A 13 -7.99 -18.03 28.77
C GLN A 13 -7.27 -17.57 27.48
N PHE A 14 -8.04 -17.32 26.41
CA PHE A 14 -7.48 -16.81 25.16
C PHE A 14 -6.83 -15.44 25.34
N LEU A 15 -7.52 -14.50 26.02
CA LEU A 15 -7.00 -13.17 26.27
C LEU A 15 -5.77 -13.17 27.20
N THR A 16 -5.67 -14.11 28.15
CA THR A 16 -4.44 -14.33 28.92
C THR A 16 -3.29 -14.72 27.99
N LYS A 17 -3.50 -15.68 27.06
CA LYS A 17 -2.49 -16.05 26.07
C LYS A 17 -2.12 -14.89 25.14
N VAL A 18 -3.09 -14.07 24.70
CA VAL A 18 -2.81 -12.88 23.88
C VAL A 18 -1.92 -11.89 24.63
N PHE A 19 -2.19 -11.64 25.91
CA PHE A 19 -1.35 -10.75 26.71
C PHE A 19 0.06 -11.33 26.92
N ASP A 20 0.14 -12.60 27.30
CA ASP A 20 1.43 -13.22 27.65
C ASP A 20 2.31 -13.46 26.42
N LEU A 21 1.73 -13.96 25.33
CA LEU A 21 2.48 -14.30 24.13
C LEU A 21 2.62 -13.11 23.18
N ALA A 22 1.52 -12.45 22.80
CA ALA A 22 1.57 -11.41 21.77
C ALA A 22 2.05 -10.05 22.30
N TYR A 23 1.77 -9.73 23.56
CA TYR A 23 2.23 -8.49 24.19
C TYR A 23 3.58 -8.68 24.89
N ARG A 24 3.65 -9.49 25.96
CA ARG A 24 4.87 -9.63 26.78
C ARG A 24 6.00 -10.33 26.03
N ALA A 25 5.74 -11.51 25.45
CA ALA A 25 6.74 -12.25 24.69
C ALA A 25 6.92 -11.75 23.23
N ARG A 26 6.17 -10.71 22.83
CA ARG A 26 6.18 -10.11 21.49
C ARG A 26 6.01 -11.11 20.33
N CYS A 27 5.32 -12.23 20.55
CA CYS A 27 5.03 -13.21 19.49
C CYS A 27 4.11 -12.65 18.41
N LEU A 28 4.13 -13.26 17.22
CA LEU A 28 3.18 -12.96 16.15
C LEU A 28 1.77 -13.37 16.57
N LEU A 29 0.82 -12.44 16.47
CA LEU A 29 -0.60 -12.74 16.56
C LEU A 29 -1.18 -12.70 15.15
N VAL A 30 -1.53 -13.88 14.66
CA VAL A 30 -1.97 -14.12 13.28
C VAL A 30 -3.49 -14.19 13.21
N ALA A 31 -4.07 -13.56 12.19
CA ALA A 31 -5.49 -13.64 11.86
C ALA A 31 -5.71 -13.47 10.35
N PHE A 32 -6.87 -13.89 9.86
CA PHE A 32 -7.32 -13.59 8.49
C PHE A 32 -8.47 -12.58 8.58
N ASN A 33 -8.22 -11.30 8.24
CA ASN A 33 -9.13 -10.18 8.54
C ASN A 33 -9.11 -9.76 10.02
N PHE A 34 -7.92 -9.45 10.53
CA PHE A 34 -7.66 -9.09 11.92
C PHE A 34 -8.64 -8.07 12.53
N PRO A 35 -9.01 -6.95 11.86
CA PRO A 35 -9.99 -6.00 12.38
C PRO A 35 -11.34 -6.63 12.77
N PHE A 36 -11.81 -7.57 11.96
CA PHE A 36 -13.08 -8.26 12.21
C PHE A 36 -12.94 -9.18 13.43
N ASP A 37 -11.94 -10.07 13.41
CA ASP A 37 -11.75 -11.09 14.45
C ASP A 37 -11.55 -10.46 15.83
N ILE A 38 -10.69 -9.45 15.94
CA ILE A 38 -10.38 -8.83 17.23
C ILE A 38 -11.58 -8.07 17.80
N SER A 39 -12.44 -7.53 16.94
CA SER A 39 -13.64 -6.83 17.38
C SER A 39 -14.66 -7.77 18.04
N ARG A 40 -14.62 -9.08 17.75
CA ARG A 40 -15.50 -10.08 18.38
C ARG A 40 -15.06 -10.43 19.79
N LEU A 41 -13.80 -10.15 20.14
CA LEU A 41 -13.24 -10.39 21.48
C LEU A 41 -13.35 -9.17 22.39
N ALA A 42 -13.70 -8.01 21.84
CA ALA A 42 -13.81 -6.78 22.58
C ALA A 42 -15.08 -6.77 23.44
N PHE A 43 -14.95 -6.44 24.73
CA PHE A 43 -16.10 -6.20 25.59
C PHE A 43 -16.60 -4.75 25.48
N ASN A 44 -15.74 -3.84 25.01
CA ASN A 44 -16.07 -2.43 24.80
C ASN A 44 -15.30 -1.86 23.59
N SER A 45 -15.86 -0.84 22.96
CA SER A 45 -15.23 -0.12 21.85
C SER A 45 -15.42 1.38 22.00
N THR A 46 -14.37 2.14 21.70
CA THR A 46 -14.39 3.60 21.73
C THR A 46 -13.68 4.19 20.51
N ASN A 47 -13.80 5.50 20.31
CA ASN A 47 -13.04 6.19 19.26
C ASN A 47 -11.54 6.19 19.59
N ALA A 48 -10.72 5.69 18.67
CA ALA A 48 -9.28 5.75 18.81
C ALA A 48 -8.76 7.18 18.62
N ARG A 49 -7.59 7.46 19.24
CA ARG A 49 -6.95 8.79 19.29
C ARG A 49 -5.55 8.75 18.69
N ARG A 50 -4.93 9.93 18.54
CA ARG A 50 -3.56 10.13 18.05
C ARG A 50 -3.34 9.46 16.68
N ARG A 51 -2.33 8.59 16.54
CA ARG A 51 -2.02 7.85 15.29
C ARG A 51 -3.21 7.10 14.70
N PHE A 52 -4.16 6.67 15.54
CA PHE A 52 -5.34 5.91 15.15
C PHE A 52 -6.61 6.78 15.08
N THR A 53 -6.50 8.11 15.08
CA THR A 53 -7.67 9.01 14.96
C THR A 53 -8.50 8.68 13.73
N GLY A 54 -9.82 8.56 13.93
CA GLY A 54 -10.79 8.08 12.94
C GLY A 54 -10.96 6.56 12.91
N GLY A 55 -10.30 5.84 13.82
CA GLY A 55 -10.43 4.39 13.99
C GLY A 55 -11.11 3.99 15.31
N PHE A 56 -11.06 2.70 15.60
CA PHE A 56 -11.62 2.09 16.81
C PHE A 56 -10.53 1.69 17.80
N SER A 57 -10.79 1.86 19.09
CA SER A 57 -10.02 1.31 20.20
C SER A 57 -10.85 0.22 20.86
N PHE A 58 -10.40 -1.02 20.75
CA PHE A 58 -11.05 -2.19 21.34
C PHE A 58 -10.44 -2.50 22.70
N ASP A 59 -11.27 -2.42 23.75
CA ASP A 59 -10.90 -2.86 25.08
C ASP A 59 -11.23 -4.35 25.21
N LEU A 60 -10.22 -5.17 25.49
CA LEU A 60 -10.35 -6.62 25.58
C LEU A 60 -10.45 -7.11 27.04
N TRP A 61 -9.79 -6.42 27.96
CA TRP A 61 -9.72 -6.82 29.37
C TRP A 61 -10.62 -5.94 30.24
N PRO A 62 -11.72 -6.47 30.79
CA PRO A 62 -12.52 -5.75 31.77
C PRO A 62 -11.80 -5.69 33.12
N TYR A 63 -12.03 -4.62 33.88
CA TYR A 63 -11.59 -4.47 35.27
C TYR A 63 -12.63 -3.65 36.04
N ARG A 64 -13.29 -4.28 37.00
CA ARG A 64 -14.48 -3.72 37.67
C ARG A 64 -15.50 -3.25 36.62
N ASP A 65 -15.99 -2.02 36.72
CA ASP A 65 -17.01 -1.44 35.84
C ASP A 65 -16.43 -0.79 34.56
N GLY A 66 -15.16 -1.03 34.24
CA GLY A 66 -14.51 -0.37 33.11
C GLY A 66 -13.37 -1.16 32.50
N ARG A 67 -12.56 -0.45 31.70
CA ARG A 67 -11.38 -1.05 31.05
C ARG A 67 -10.24 -1.25 32.04
N ASN A 68 -9.52 -2.36 31.89
CA ASN A 68 -8.27 -2.57 32.59
C ASN A 68 -7.16 -1.69 31.98
N ARG A 69 -6.77 -0.62 32.67
CA ARG A 69 -5.73 0.32 32.19
C ARG A 69 -4.30 -0.24 32.27
N PHE A 70 -4.10 -1.31 33.04
CA PHE A 70 -2.86 -2.09 33.11
C PHE A 70 -2.77 -3.17 32.00
N ARG A 71 -3.74 -3.19 31.09
CA ARG A 71 -3.72 -3.98 29.87
C ARG A 71 -3.88 -3.04 28.67
N PRO A 72 -3.19 -3.29 27.56
CA PRO A 72 -3.33 -2.44 26.38
C PRO A 72 -4.71 -2.62 25.76
N SER A 73 -5.24 -1.59 25.12
CA SER A 73 -6.32 -1.75 24.13
C SER A 73 -5.69 -2.08 22.78
N ILE A 74 -6.47 -2.60 21.83
CA ILE A 74 -6.03 -2.76 20.44
C ILE A 74 -6.73 -1.71 19.59
N CYS A 75 -5.95 -0.83 18.97
CA CYS A 75 -6.44 0.17 18.04
C CYS A 75 -6.39 -0.33 16.60
N ILE A 76 -7.45 -0.05 15.85
CA ILE A 76 -7.55 -0.34 14.43
C ILE A 76 -7.98 0.92 13.68
N LYS A 77 -7.27 1.27 12.61
CA LYS A 77 -7.66 2.33 11.67
C LYS A 77 -7.64 1.78 10.25
N GLN A 78 -8.80 1.74 9.61
CA GLN A 78 -8.92 1.33 8.21
C GLN A 78 -8.22 2.34 7.30
N ILE A 79 -7.49 1.83 6.30
CA ILE A 79 -6.92 2.62 5.21
C ILE A 79 -7.79 2.41 3.97
N ASP A 80 -8.05 1.15 3.64
CA ASP A 80 -8.92 0.72 2.55
C ASP A 80 -9.42 -0.72 2.80
N SER A 81 -10.04 -1.35 1.79
CA SER A 81 -10.61 -2.69 1.90
C SER A 81 -9.59 -3.82 2.12
N LYS A 82 -8.29 -3.55 1.96
CA LYS A 82 -7.19 -4.53 2.03
C LYS A 82 -6.22 -4.25 3.19
N ARG A 83 -6.20 -3.03 3.72
CA ARG A 83 -5.18 -2.54 4.66
C ARG A 83 -5.79 -1.82 5.86
N ALA A 84 -5.28 -2.12 7.04
CA ALA A 84 -5.57 -1.38 8.26
C ALA A 84 -4.30 -1.19 9.10
N LEU A 85 -4.16 -0.02 9.72
CA LEU A 85 -3.21 0.19 10.80
C LEU A 85 -3.74 -0.50 12.06
N LYS A 86 -2.83 -1.17 12.77
CA LYS A 86 -3.16 -1.99 13.95
C LYS A 86 -2.11 -1.72 15.00
N GLY A 87 -2.50 -1.65 16.27
CA GLY A 87 -1.49 -1.61 17.32
C GLY A 87 -2.03 -1.56 18.73
N PHE A 88 -1.26 -2.11 19.66
CA PHE A 88 -1.51 -1.92 21.09
C PHE A 88 -1.41 -0.45 21.49
N THR A 89 -2.22 -0.05 22.47
CA THR A 89 -2.07 1.23 23.18
C THR A 89 -1.05 1.12 24.30
N ARG A 90 -0.58 2.26 24.80
CA ARG A 90 0.30 2.32 25.98
C ARG A 90 -0.54 1.96 27.22
N ARG A 91 0.02 1.12 28.09
CA ARG A 91 -0.51 0.82 29.44
C ARG A 91 -0.29 2.02 30.36
N GLU A 92 -1.05 2.11 31.46
CA GLU A 92 -0.86 3.16 32.48
C GLU A 92 0.53 3.06 33.14
N GLU A 93 0.97 1.84 33.43
CA GLU A 93 2.30 1.52 33.97
C GLU A 93 2.92 0.42 33.08
N PRO A 94 3.66 0.80 32.02
CA PRO A 94 4.39 -0.16 31.20
C PRO A 94 5.66 -0.62 31.92
N ASP A 95 6.01 -1.89 31.75
CA ASP A 95 7.27 -2.44 32.24
C ASP A 95 8.43 -1.86 31.41
N GLU A 96 9.65 -1.71 31.96
CA GLU A 96 10.78 -1.14 31.20
C GLU A 96 11.06 -1.90 29.90
N GLU A 97 10.90 -3.23 29.93
CA GLU A 97 11.03 -4.10 28.77
C GLU A 97 10.05 -3.75 27.64
N ASP A 98 8.82 -3.31 27.97
CA ASP A 98 7.81 -2.89 26.99
C ASP A 98 8.17 -1.55 26.32
N MET A 99 9.09 -0.80 26.93
CA MET A 99 9.58 0.49 26.45
C MET A 99 10.86 0.39 25.62
N ILE A 100 11.43 -0.80 25.43
CA ILE A 100 12.61 -1.01 24.58
C ILE A 100 12.16 -1.18 23.12
N PRO A 101 12.62 -0.34 22.17
CA PRO A 101 12.29 -0.48 20.77
C PRO A 101 12.73 -1.80 20.14
N ASP A 102 11.93 -2.32 19.22
CA ASP A 102 12.33 -3.45 18.38
C ASP A 102 13.60 -3.08 17.59
N GLY A 103 14.66 -3.88 17.74
CA GLY A 103 15.95 -3.61 17.10
C GLY A 103 16.81 -2.55 17.80
N SER A 104 16.49 -2.17 19.04
CA SER A 104 17.33 -1.27 19.84
C SER A 104 18.75 -1.84 20.00
N MET A 105 19.76 -1.03 19.65
CA MET A 105 21.18 -1.39 19.85
C MET A 105 21.64 -1.19 21.29
N THR A 106 20.98 -0.33 22.05
CA THR A 106 21.34 -0.01 23.43
C THR A 106 20.65 -0.92 24.44
N GLY A 107 19.53 -1.55 24.06
CA GLY A 107 18.69 -2.35 24.95
C GLY A 107 18.04 -1.53 26.07
N ARG A 108 17.99 -0.20 25.93
CA ARG A 108 17.46 0.70 26.97
C ARG A 108 16.02 1.11 26.67
N PRO A 109 15.20 1.35 27.72
CA PRO A 109 13.85 1.87 27.55
C PRO A 109 13.89 3.30 26.98
N GLU A 110 12.94 3.61 26.11
CA GLU A 110 12.70 4.95 25.56
C GLU A 110 11.33 5.46 26.00
N GLU A 111 11.28 6.63 26.64
CA GLU A 111 10.06 7.15 27.28
C GLU A 111 8.90 7.35 26.30
N ASP A 112 9.21 7.74 25.06
CA ASP A 112 8.22 7.96 23.99
C ASP A 112 7.88 6.70 23.20
N TYR A 113 8.60 5.60 23.43
CA TYR A 113 8.32 4.35 22.74
C TYR A 113 7.06 3.68 23.28
N THR A 114 6.37 2.96 22.40
CA THR A 114 5.25 2.11 22.78
C THR A 114 5.26 0.92 21.86
N PHE A 115 5.47 -0.27 22.42
CA PHE A 115 5.34 -1.51 21.66
C PHE A 115 3.94 -1.61 21.06
N ARG A 116 3.87 -1.78 19.73
CA ARG A 116 2.61 -1.80 18.99
C ARG A 116 2.09 -3.20 18.72
N GLY A 117 2.82 -4.24 19.06
CA GLY A 117 2.40 -5.61 18.77
C GLY A 117 2.86 -6.07 17.38
N ASN A 118 3.01 -7.39 17.28
CA ASN A 118 3.35 -8.07 16.03
C ASN A 118 2.08 -8.69 15.44
N PHE A 119 1.18 -7.84 14.95
CA PHE A 119 -0.09 -8.26 14.36
C PHE A 119 0.06 -8.58 12.88
N LEU A 120 -0.14 -9.85 12.54
CA LEU A 120 -0.07 -10.33 11.17
C LEU A 120 -1.47 -10.64 10.64
N ASP A 121 -1.87 -9.95 9.57
CA ASP A 121 -3.12 -10.20 8.88
C ASP A 121 -2.82 -10.82 7.53
N LEU A 122 -3.17 -12.09 7.40
CA LEU A 122 -2.86 -12.89 6.24
C LEU A 122 -3.54 -12.36 4.98
N ARG A 123 -4.71 -11.72 5.12
CA ARG A 123 -5.39 -11.08 3.98
C ARG A 123 -4.58 -9.91 3.43
N THR A 124 -3.97 -9.12 4.31
CA THR A 124 -3.09 -8.01 3.91
C THR A 124 -1.78 -8.53 3.35
N LEU A 125 -1.18 -9.57 3.96
CA LEU A 125 0.08 -10.15 3.49
C LEU A 125 -0.08 -10.83 2.11
N ALA A 126 -1.13 -11.60 1.91
CA ALA A 126 -1.45 -12.19 0.59
C ALA A 126 -1.56 -11.11 -0.47
N PHE A 127 -2.31 -10.03 -0.20
CA PHE A 127 -2.37 -8.88 -1.10
C PHE A 127 -1.00 -8.24 -1.34
N ALA A 128 -0.16 -8.12 -0.31
CA ALA A 128 1.18 -7.56 -0.46
C ALA A 128 2.07 -8.39 -1.39
N LEU A 129 1.92 -9.72 -1.38
CA LEU A 129 2.70 -10.64 -2.19
C LEU A 129 2.15 -10.81 -3.62
N THR A 130 0.82 -10.74 -3.81
CA THR A 130 0.19 -11.09 -5.11
C THR A 130 -0.42 -9.90 -5.87
N ASP A 131 -0.52 -8.73 -5.24
CA ASP A 131 -1.31 -7.57 -5.71
C ASP A 131 -2.81 -7.86 -5.92
N ARG A 132 -3.31 -9.02 -5.47
CA ARG A 132 -4.70 -9.44 -5.60
C ARG A 132 -5.42 -9.45 -4.26
N GLY A 133 -6.71 -9.12 -4.27
CA GLY A 133 -7.54 -9.23 -3.08
C GLY A 133 -8.03 -10.66 -2.92
N HIS A 134 -7.84 -11.26 -1.74
CA HIS A 134 -8.26 -12.64 -1.47
C HIS A 134 -9.32 -12.74 -0.36
N THR A 135 -10.17 -13.75 -0.48
CA THR A 135 -10.90 -14.37 0.64
C THR A 135 -9.98 -15.42 1.28
N LEU A 136 -10.38 -16.02 2.41
CA LEU A 136 -9.57 -17.10 3.00
C LEU A 136 -9.49 -18.28 2.03
N GLU A 137 -10.61 -18.65 1.42
CA GLU A 137 -10.72 -19.70 0.39
C GLU A 137 -9.77 -19.43 -0.78
N SER A 138 -9.90 -18.27 -1.44
CA SER A 138 -9.06 -17.98 -2.61
C SER A 138 -7.59 -17.74 -2.28
N ALA A 139 -7.24 -17.42 -1.04
CA ALA A 139 -5.85 -17.41 -0.58
C ALA A 139 -5.33 -18.83 -0.35
N CYS A 140 -6.13 -19.71 0.25
CA CYS A 140 -5.76 -21.12 0.42
C CYS A 140 -5.52 -21.80 -0.94
N GLU A 141 -6.35 -21.53 -1.94
CA GLU A 141 -6.17 -22.02 -3.31
C GLU A 141 -4.89 -21.47 -3.96
N GLU A 142 -4.66 -20.16 -3.87
CA GLU A 142 -3.50 -19.51 -4.51
C GLU A 142 -2.16 -19.98 -3.93
N PHE A 143 -2.12 -20.34 -2.64
CA PHE A 143 -0.91 -20.74 -1.93
C PHE A 143 -0.82 -22.25 -1.66
N ASP A 144 -1.63 -23.05 -2.35
CA ASP A 144 -1.65 -24.52 -2.28
C ASP A 144 -1.72 -25.04 -0.82
N VAL A 145 -2.67 -24.51 -0.05
CA VAL A 145 -2.94 -24.95 1.33
C VAL A 145 -3.63 -26.31 1.32
N GLU A 146 -3.12 -27.26 2.11
CA GLU A 146 -3.60 -28.65 2.14
C GLU A 146 -5.05 -28.75 2.62
N HIS A 147 -5.39 -28.04 3.70
CA HIS A 147 -6.71 -28.05 4.31
C HIS A 147 -7.37 -26.67 4.18
N GLY A 148 -7.77 -26.35 2.95
CA GLY A 148 -8.48 -25.10 2.63
C GLY A 148 -9.83 -24.93 3.36
N LYS A 149 -10.40 -23.73 3.19
CA LYS A 149 -11.71 -23.36 3.74
C LYS A 149 -12.83 -24.23 3.13
N GLU A 150 -13.74 -24.71 3.98
CA GLU A 150 -14.97 -25.37 3.53
C GLU A 150 -16.10 -24.35 3.36
N THR A 151 -17.20 -24.72 2.69
CA THR A 151 -18.35 -23.82 2.45
C THR A 151 -19.52 -24.17 3.36
N VAL A 152 -20.11 -23.18 4.02
CA VAL A 152 -21.32 -23.35 4.85
C VAL A 152 -22.51 -22.63 4.24
N LYS A 153 -23.68 -23.29 4.24
CA LYS A 153 -24.90 -22.76 3.60
C LYS A 153 -25.56 -21.63 4.37
N ARG A 154 -25.36 -21.55 5.69
CA ARG A 154 -26.03 -20.59 6.57
C ARG A 154 -25.13 -20.19 7.74
N HIS A 155 -25.02 -18.89 7.99
CA HIS A 155 -24.35 -18.33 9.16
C HIS A 155 -25.35 -18.03 10.30
N GLY A 156 -24.84 -17.93 11.53
CA GLY A 156 -25.59 -17.41 12.68
C GLY A 156 -26.39 -18.42 13.50
N VAL A 157 -26.37 -19.70 13.13
CA VAL A 157 -26.94 -20.79 13.94
C VAL A 157 -25.79 -21.68 14.40
N VAL A 158 -25.65 -21.89 15.70
CA VAL A 158 -24.60 -22.75 16.26
C VAL A 158 -25.07 -24.20 16.19
N THR A 159 -24.55 -24.94 15.21
CA THR A 159 -24.71 -26.40 15.08
C THR A 159 -23.35 -27.09 15.18
N GLU A 160 -23.34 -28.42 15.32
CA GLU A 160 -22.09 -29.18 15.33
C GLU A 160 -21.29 -29.00 14.03
N GLU A 161 -21.98 -28.96 12.89
CA GLU A 161 -21.37 -28.69 11.58
C GLU A 161 -20.80 -27.27 11.52
N TYR A 162 -21.50 -26.28 12.09
CA TYR A 162 -21.01 -24.90 12.15
C TYR A 162 -19.75 -24.80 13.02
N ILE A 163 -19.68 -25.54 14.13
CA ILE A 163 -18.48 -25.61 14.96
C ILE A 163 -17.33 -26.24 14.16
N LYS A 164 -17.53 -27.38 13.50
CA LYS A 164 -16.51 -28.04 12.66
C LYS A 164 -16.00 -27.11 11.56
N TYR A 165 -16.89 -26.38 10.90
CA TYR A 165 -16.55 -25.34 9.92
C TYR A 165 -15.63 -24.26 10.51
N ASN A 166 -15.95 -23.72 11.69
CA ASN A 166 -15.10 -22.69 12.32
C ASN A 166 -13.73 -23.27 12.74
N LEU A 167 -13.67 -24.53 13.18
CA LEU A 167 -12.39 -25.19 13.48
C LEU A 167 -11.56 -25.38 12.20
N ARG A 168 -12.20 -25.71 11.08
CA ARG A 168 -11.54 -25.79 9.77
C ARG A 168 -10.97 -24.43 9.36
N ASP A 169 -11.70 -23.33 9.53
CA ASP A 169 -11.20 -21.98 9.24
C ASP A 169 -9.93 -21.62 10.01
N VAL A 170 -9.86 -22.03 11.28
CA VAL A 170 -8.67 -21.82 12.13
C VAL A 170 -7.49 -22.64 11.61
N LEU A 171 -7.71 -23.89 11.22
CA LEU A 171 -6.68 -24.74 10.61
C LEU A 171 -6.21 -24.16 9.26
N ALA A 172 -7.13 -23.80 8.38
CA ALA A 172 -6.82 -23.20 7.09
C ALA A 172 -6.02 -21.89 7.24
N THR A 173 -6.36 -21.08 8.24
CA THR A 173 -5.63 -19.85 8.57
C THR A 173 -4.20 -20.15 9.06
N SER A 174 -4.01 -21.18 9.88
CA SER A 174 -2.66 -21.51 10.39
C SER A 174 -1.76 -22.09 9.29
N GLU A 175 -2.29 -22.96 8.43
CA GLU A 175 -1.56 -23.49 7.27
C GLU A 175 -1.24 -22.40 6.25
N LEU A 176 -2.21 -21.51 5.96
CA LEU A 176 -1.97 -20.35 5.10
C LEU A 176 -0.89 -19.43 5.68
N ALA A 177 -0.84 -19.25 7.00
CA ALA A 177 0.22 -18.46 7.63
C ALA A 177 1.61 -19.02 7.33
N ILE A 178 1.77 -20.35 7.40
CA ILE A 178 3.03 -21.03 7.08
C ILE A 178 3.40 -20.77 5.63
N LYS A 179 2.49 -21.01 4.68
CA LYS A 179 2.73 -20.79 3.24
C LYS A 179 3.11 -19.34 2.91
N LEU A 180 2.40 -18.37 3.50
CA LEU A 180 2.70 -16.95 3.29
C LEU A 180 4.02 -16.53 3.93
N LEU A 181 4.39 -17.11 5.09
CA LEU A 181 5.70 -16.88 5.71
C LEU A 181 6.83 -17.45 4.85
N GLU A 182 6.66 -18.66 4.32
CA GLU A 182 7.61 -19.29 3.39
C GLU A 182 7.79 -18.46 2.11
N GLU A 183 6.69 -17.97 1.51
CA GLU A 183 6.76 -17.08 0.35
C GLU A 183 7.47 -15.77 0.70
N TYR A 184 7.11 -15.15 1.83
CA TYR A 184 7.72 -13.90 2.27
C TYR A 184 9.23 -14.02 2.48
N GLN A 185 9.71 -15.14 3.00
CA GLN A 185 11.12 -15.42 3.23
C GLN A 185 11.95 -15.50 1.94
N LYS A 186 11.33 -15.73 0.77
CA LYS A 186 12.02 -15.71 -0.53
C LYS A 186 12.49 -14.31 -0.93
N HIS A 187 11.96 -13.26 -0.30
CA HIS A 187 12.33 -11.88 -0.60
C HIS A 187 13.56 -11.44 0.24
N PRO A 188 14.70 -11.08 -0.39
CA PRO A 188 15.91 -10.63 0.30
C PRO A 188 15.79 -9.17 0.75
N ILE A 189 14.81 -8.87 1.60
CA ILE A 189 14.49 -7.52 2.07
C ILE A 189 14.47 -7.46 3.59
N ASN A 190 14.96 -6.35 4.14
CA ASN A 190 14.83 -6.06 5.57
C ASN A 190 13.52 -5.28 5.82
N LEU A 191 12.40 -5.96 5.69
CA LEU A 191 11.08 -5.45 6.03
C LEU A 191 10.45 -6.39 7.06
N GLN A 192 9.92 -5.82 8.14
CA GLN A 192 9.14 -6.60 9.09
C GLN A 192 7.84 -7.05 8.41
N ILE A 193 7.53 -8.34 8.49
CA ILE A 193 6.37 -8.91 7.78
C ILE A 193 5.03 -8.25 8.13
N THR A 194 4.86 -7.82 9.39
CA THR A 194 3.66 -7.10 9.85
C THR A 194 3.54 -5.68 9.27
N LYS A 195 4.59 -5.19 8.61
CA LYS A 195 4.65 -3.90 7.90
C LYS A 195 4.55 -4.06 6.37
N ALA A 196 4.42 -5.28 5.86
CA ALA A 196 4.15 -5.55 4.45
C ALA A 196 2.67 -5.28 4.13
N TYR A 197 2.33 -4.01 3.88
CA TYR A 197 0.94 -3.59 3.65
C TYR A 197 0.48 -3.72 2.20
N SER A 198 1.41 -3.78 1.25
CA SER A 198 1.12 -3.78 -0.19
C SER A 198 2.34 -4.19 -0.99
N PRO A 199 2.19 -4.51 -2.29
CA PRO A 199 3.33 -4.77 -3.18
C PRO A 199 4.32 -3.60 -3.21
N ALA A 200 3.82 -2.36 -3.12
CA ALA A 200 4.67 -1.18 -3.02
C ALA A 200 5.55 -1.15 -1.75
N SER A 201 5.11 -1.76 -0.64
CA SER A 201 5.91 -1.86 0.58
C SER A 201 7.11 -2.80 0.38
N ILE A 202 6.88 -3.91 -0.32
CA ILE A 202 7.93 -4.87 -0.73
C ILE A 202 8.86 -4.21 -1.74
N GLY A 203 8.32 -3.58 -2.80
CA GLY A 203 9.11 -2.88 -3.82
C GLY A 203 10.01 -1.78 -3.27
N LYS A 204 9.52 -0.94 -2.34
CA LYS A 204 10.36 0.05 -1.64
C LYS A 204 11.46 -0.59 -0.79
N SER A 205 11.21 -1.78 -0.25
CA SER A 205 12.19 -2.49 0.56
C SER A 205 13.28 -3.12 -0.31
N TYR A 206 12.96 -3.53 -1.54
CA TYR A 206 13.95 -3.89 -2.54
C TYR A 206 14.85 -2.70 -2.91
N LEU A 207 14.29 -1.51 -3.14
CA LEU A 207 15.09 -0.31 -3.40
C LEU A 207 16.06 -0.03 -2.25
N ARG A 208 15.61 -0.14 -1.00
CA ARG A 208 16.48 0.00 0.18
C ARG A 208 17.55 -1.10 0.26
N ALA A 209 17.20 -2.35 -0.02
CA ALA A 209 18.16 -3.45 -0.05
C ALA A 209 19.23 -3.25 -1.12
N MET A 210 18.89 -2.59 -2.23
CA MET A 210 19.82 -2.14 -3.27
C MET A 210 20.58 -0.85 -2.91
N SER A 211 20.41 -0.32 -1.70
CA SER A 211 20.99 0.98 -1.27
C SER A 211 20.59 2.15 -2.17
N ILE A 212 19.35 2.14 -2.67
CA ILE A 212 18.76 3.22 -3.46
C ILE A 212 17.81 4.02 -2.56
N PRO A 213 18.28 5.09 -1.89
CA PRO A 213 17.41 5.96 -1.11
C PRO A 213 16.53 6.84 -2.03
N PRO A 214 15.39 7.36 -1.53
CA PRO A 214 14.57 8.33 -2.25
C PRO A 214 15.37 9.54 -2.74
N ILE A 215 15.02 10.06 -3.92
CA ILE A 215 15.78 11.16 -4.55
C ILE A 215 15.90 12.40 -3.66
N LEU A 216 14.86 12.78 -2.91
CA LEU A 216 14.90 13.95 -2.02
C LEU A 216 15.69 13.70 -0.73
N GLU A 217 16.02 12.46 -0.42
CA GLU A 217 16.99 12.14 0.62
C GLU A 217 18.43 12.23 0.08
N ARG A 218 18.66 11.87 -1.20
CA ARG A 218 19.96 11.98 -1.88
C ARG A 218 20.33 13.41 -2.26
N GLN A 219 19.37 14.15 -2.80
CA GLN A 219 19.53 15.50 -3.33
C GLN A 219 18.43 16.40 -2.73
N PRO A 220 18.54 16.80 -1.45
CA PRO A 220 17.52 17.58 -0.74
C PRO A 220 17.21 18.93 -1.39
N ASP A 221 18.21 19.53 -2.05
CA ASP A 221 18.13 20.84 -2.68
C ASP A 221 17.68 20.78 -4.15
N PHE A 222 17.20 19.62 -4.64
CA PHE A 222 16.71 19.50 -6.02
C PHE A 222 15.61 20.55 -6.31
N PRO A 223 15.68 21.31 -7.42
CA PRO A 223 14.81 22.48 -7.57
C PRO A 223 13.33 22.10 -7.67
N LYS A 224 12.55 22.57 -6.69
CA LYS A 224 11.13 22.22 -6.52
C LYS A 224 10.26 22.49 -7.75
N ARG A 225 10.62 23.46 -8.59
CA ARG A 225 9.90 23.77 -9.84
C ARG A 225 9.83 22.55 -10.78
N TYR A 226 10.90 21.77 -10.88
CA TYR A 226 10.94 20.57 -11.74
C TYR A 226 10.20 19.39 -11.12
N ILE A 227 10.16 19.30 -9.79
CA ILE A 227 9.25 18.38 -9.10
C ILE A 227 7.80 18.73 -9.43
N GLY A 228 7.47 20.04 -9.42
CA GLY A 228 6.17 20.54 -9.86
C GLY A 228 5.83 20.12 -11.28
N HIS A 229 6.74 20.34 -12.24
CA HIS A 229 6.56 19.90 -13.63
C HIS A 229 6.34 18.39 -13.74
N ALA A 230 7.13 17.58 -13.03
CA ALA A 230 6.95 16.12 -12.99
C ALA A 230 5.58 15.73 -12.42
N GLN A 231 5.13 16.37 -11.35
CA GLN A 231 3.81 16.12 -10.74
C GLN A 231 2.65 16.54 -11.65
N SER A 232 2.80 17.65 -12.39
CA SER A 232 1.83 18.09 -13.39
C SER A 232 1.73 17.13 -14.57
N ALA A 233 2.86 16.54 -14.99
CA ALA A 233 2.93 15.55 -16.07
C ALA A 233 2.58 14.12 -15.64
N PHE A 234 2.35 13.86 -14.34
CA PHE A 234 2.10 12.52 -13.84
C PHE A 234 0.65 12.06 -14.09
N PHE A 235 0.41 11.29 -15.15
CA PHE A 235 -0.91 10.74 -15.44
C PHE A 235 -0.96 9.22 -15.25
N GLY A 236 -2.14 8.70 -14.94
CA GLY A 236 -2.39 7.26 -14.91
C GLY A 236 -2.59 6.68 -16.31
N GLY A 237 -3.15 5.46 -16.38
CA GLY A 237 -3.47 4.83 -17.65
C GLY A 237 -4.48 5.65 -18.46
N ARG A 238 -4.29 5.69 -19.78
CA ARG A 238 -5.25 6.31 -20.72
C ARG A 238 -6.50 5.43 -20.82
N THR A 239 -7.67 6.04 -20.68
CA THR A 239 -8.96 5.38 -20.91
C THR A 239 -9.83 6.28 -21.78
N SER A 240 -10.42 5.73 -22.84
CA SER A 240 -11.32 6.46 -23.74
C SER A 240 -12.45 5.55 -24.24
N ALA A 241 -13.63 6.14 -24.48
CA ALA A 241 -14.79 5.45 -25.02
C ALA A 241 -15.17 6.06 -26.38
N HIS A 242 -14.79 5.39 -27.46
CA HIS A 242 -15.04 5.87 -28.83
C HIS A 242 -16.34 5.33 -29.44
N ILE A 243 -16.75 4.10 -29.06
CA ILE A 243 -17.98 3.46 -29.52
C ILE A 243 -18.81 3.10 -28.27
N ARG A 244 -20.08 3.51 -28.24
CA ARG A 244 -21.00 3.21 -27.13
C ARG A 244 -22.30 2.64 -27.66
N LYS A 245 -22.81 1.59 -26.98
CA LYS A 245 -24.12 0.99 -27.23
C LYS A 245 -24.34 0.45 -28.65
N VAL A 246 -23.27 0.10 -29.35
CA VAL A 246 -23.32 -0.54 -30.67
C VAL A 246 -22.48 -1.81 -30.61
N ALA A 247 -23.05 -2.94 -30.99
CA ALA A 247 -22.31 -4.19 -31.11
C ALA A 247 -21.45 -4.13 -32.38
N VAL A 248 -20.15 -4.31 -32.23
CA VAL A 248 -19.17 -4.34 -33.32
C VAL A 248 -18.21 -5.49 -33.08
N SER A 249 -17.66 -6.06 -34.16
CA SER A 249 -16.58 -7.05 -34.05
C SER A 249 -15.34 -6.39 -33.46
N VAL A 250 -14.72 -7.04 -32.48
CA VAL A 250 -13.53 -6.53 -31.78
C VAL A 250 -12.43 -7.58 -31.74
N VAL A 251 -11.18 -7.11 -31.74
CA VAL A 251 -9.99 -7.92 -31.44
C VAL A 251 -9.35 -7.32 -30.20
N TYR A 252 -9.07 -8.16 -29.20
CA TYR A 252 -8.35 -7.73 -28.00
C TYR A 252 -6.86 -7.67 -28.29
N THR A 253 -6.24 -6.53 -28.01
CA THR A 253 -4.79 -6.33 -28.09
C THR A 253 -4.30 -5.77 -26.76
N ASP A 254 -3.11 -6.21 -26.33
CA ASP A 254 -2.52 -5.77 -25.07
C ASP A 254 -1.00 -5.73 -25.18
N PHE A 255 -0.37 -4.92 -24.35
CA PHE A 255 1.08 -4.80 -24.24
C PHE A 255 1.60 -5.66 -23.10
N LEU A 256 2.51 -6.57 -23.41
CA LEU A 256 3.21 -7.32 -22.36
C LEU A 256 4.08 -6.36 -21.52
N SER A 257 3.76 -6.25 -20.23
CA SER A 257 4.54 -5.46 -19.27
C SER A 257 4.81 -4.03 -19.75
N MET A 258 3.78 -3.29 -20.16
CA MET A 258 3.90 -1.96 -20.77
C MET A 258 4.82 -1.01 -20.00
N TYR A 259 4.60 -0.83 -18.68
CA TYR A 259 5.39 0.11 -17.88
C TYR A 259 6.87 -0.29 -17.75
N PRO A 260 7.23 -1.55 -17.40
CA PRO A 260 8.62 -2.00 -17.45
C PRO A 260 9.28 -1.82 -18.82
N THR A 261 8.55 -2.09 -19.90
CA THR A 261 9.05 -1.93 -21.27
C THR A 261 9.35 -0.46 -21.58
N VAL A 262 8.42 0.45 -21.30
CA VAL A 262 8.64 1.90 -21.49
C VAL A 262 9.77 2.42 -20.60
N ASN A 263 9.83 1.99 -19.34
CA ASN A 263 10.91 2.34 -18.41
C ASN A 263 12.29 1.95 -18.97
N SER A 264 12.38 0.79 -19.62
CA SER A 264 13.61 0.28 -20.23
C SER A 264 13.94 1.03 -21.52
N LEU A 265 12.96 1.24 -22.41
CA LEU A 265 13.14 1.96 -23.68
C LEU A 265 13.59 3.41 -23.48
N MET A 266 12.98 4.11 -22.52
CA MET A 266 13.33 5.48 -22.16
C MET A 266 14.57 5.57 -21.25
N ASN A 267 15.15 4.43 -20.84
CA ASN A 267 16.28 4.35 -19.92
C ASN A 267 16.04 5.14 -18.61
N LEU A 268 14.83 5.06 -18.04
CA LEU A 268 14.44 5.86 -16.86
C LEU A 268 15.11 5.37 -15.57
N TRP A 269 15.56 4.11 -15.54
CA TRP A 269 16.27 3.55 -14.39
C TRP A 269 17.51 4.37 -14.02
N LYS A 270 18.16 5.02 -15.00
CA LYS A 270 19.31 5.91 -14.76
C LYS A 270 19.00 7.01 -13.74
N PHE A 271 17.77 7.55 -13.74
CA PHE A 271 17.36 8.59 -12.78
C PHE A 271 17.07 8.01 -11.39
N VAL A 272 16.61 6.77 -11.33
CA VAL A 272 16.34 6.08 -10.06
C VAL A 272 17.64 5.79 -9.33
N THR A 273 18.70 5.44 -10.04
CA THR A 273 20.00 5.06 -9.46
C THR A 273 21.03 6.19 -9.41
N ALA A 274 20.82 7.31 -10.10
CA ALA A 274 21.77 8.42 -10.12
C ALA A 274 22.00 8.99 -8.72
N GLU A 275 23.27 9.33 -8.44
CA GLU A 275 23.66 10.07 -7.24
C GLU A 275 23.06 11.48 -7.28
N GLU A 276 23.23 12.15 -8.41
CA GLU A 276 22.68 13.47 -8.68
C GLU A 276 21.89 13.50 -10.00
N VAL A 277 20.82 14.29 -10.01
CA VAL A 277 20.05 14.60 -11.21
C VAL A 277 20.25 16.08 -11.55
N VAL A 278 20.82 16.34 -12.72
CA VAL A 278 21.11 17.69 -13.20
C VAL A 278 20.09 18.10 -14.25
N VAL A 279 19.58 19.33 -14.11
CA VAL A 279 18.66 19.89 -15.10
C VAL A 279 19.44 20.65 -16.15
N GLN A 280 19.28 20.23 -17.40
CA GLN A 280 19.83 20.92 -18.55
C GLN A 280 18.81 21.93 -19.06
N GLU A 281 19.17 23.21 -18.97
CA GLU A 281 18.39 24.32 -19.51
C GLU A 281 18.77 24.63 -20.97
N HIS A 282 18.05 25.56 -21.59
CA HIS A 282 18.28 26.03 -22.96
C HIS A 282 18.25 24.94 -24.04
N CYS A 283 17.40 23.92 -23.86
CA CYS A 283 17.21 22.87 -24.85
C CYS A 283 15.91 23.01 -25.67
N ALA A 284 15.29 24.19 -25.67
CA ALA A 284 14.01 24.43 -26.36
C ALA A 284 14.11 24.21 -27.86
N ASP A 285 15.06 24.88 -28.52
CA ASP A 285 15.21 24.82 -29.99
C ASP A 285 15.55 23.39 -30.45
N SER A 286 16.55 22.75 -29.80
CA SER A 286 16.92 21.37 -30.13
C SER A 286 15.82 20.34 -29.85
N THR A 287 15.00 20.56 -28.82
CA THR A 287 13.84 19.70 -28.55
C THR A 287 12.75 19.92 -29.61
N TYR A 288 12.53 21.18 -30.02
CA TYR A 288 11.56 21.51 -31.05
C TYR A 288 11.94 20.91 -32.40
N ASP A 289 13.19 21.13 -32.86
CA ASP A 289 13.70 20.59 -34.12
C ASP A 289 13.55 19.06 -34.14
N TRP A 290 13.95 18.38 -33.06
CA TRP A 290 13.78 16.93 -32.94
C TRP A 290 12.31 16.48 -33.00
N LEU A 291 11.40 17.19 -32.32
CA LEU A 291 9.96 16.90 -32.38
C LEU A 291 9.37 17.11 -33.77
N THR A 292 9.88 18.06 -34.56
CA THR A 292 9.41 18.29 -35.94
C THR A 292 9.84 17.19 -36.92
N GLU A 293 10.95 16.51 -36.64
CA GLU A 293 11.42 15.37 -37.43
C GLU A 293 10.78 14.04 -37.02
N LEU A 294 10.22 13.98 -35.80
CA LEU A 294 9.63 12.78 -35.24
C LEU A 294 8.40 12.33 -36.05
N ASN A 295 8.41 11.06 -36.46
CA ASN A 295 7.33 10.43 -37.22
C ASN A 295 7.07 8.99 -36.73
N PRO A 296 5.89 8.39 -37.03
CA PRO A 296 5.54 7.08 -36.48
C PRO A 296 6.56 5.95 -36.73
N PRO A 297 7.18 5.81 -37.93
CA PRO A 297 8.27 4.86 -38.13
C PRO A 297 9.44 4.99 -37.14
N LEU A 298 9.81 6.20 -36.74
CA LEU A 298 10.88 6.42 -35.75
C LEU A 298 10.50 5.92 -34.36
N LEU A 299 9.21 5.88 -34.00
CA LEU A 299 8.75 5.34 -32.70
C LEU A 299 8.89 3.82 -32.59
N PHE A 300 9.07 3.12 -33.71
CA PHE A 300 9.42 1.69 -33.71
C PHE A 300 10.92 1.44 -33.49
N GLN A 301 11.74 2.49 -33.49
CA GLN A 301 13.17 2.38 -33.24
C GLN A 301 13.45 2.61 -31.75
N GLN A 302 14.10 1.66 -31.09
CA GLN A 302 14.34 1.73 -29.64
C GLN A 302 15.16 2.96 -29.22
N GLN A 303 16.10 3.41 -30.06
CA GLN A 303 16.96 4.55 -29.71
C GLN A 303 16.18 5.86 -29.58
N THR A 304 15.13 6.04 -30.38
CA THR A 304 14.25 7.22 -30.34
C THR A 304 13.67 7.45 -28.94
N TRP A 305 13.37 6.38 -28.21
CA TRP A 305 12.75 6.47 -26.89
C TRP A 305 13.66 7.09 -25.83
N LYS A 306 14.98 7.00 -25.99
CA LYS A 306 15.95 7.55 -25.04
C LYS A 306 16.00 9.09 -25.05
N GLU A 307 15.50 9.70 -26.12
CA GLU A 307 15.42 11.15 -26.29
C GLU A 307 14.11 11.76 -25.74
N LEU A 308 13.11 10.92 -25.44
CA LEU A 308 11.80 11.35 -24.90
C LEU A 308 11.80 11.95 -23.48
N PRO A 309 12.75 11.65 -22.56
CA PRO A 309 12.77 12.24 -21.23
C PRO A 309 13.11 13.74 -21.23
N ALA A 310 12.10 14.59 -21.44
CA ALA A 310 12.19 16.05 -21.36
C ALA A 310 10.90 16.67 -20.79
N PHE A 311 11.01 17.83 -20.16
CA PHE A 311 9.86 18.66 -19.83
C PHE A 311 9.62 19.64 -20.98
N VAL A 312 8.39 19.64 -21.50
CA VAL A 312 7.93 20.54 -22.56
C VAL A 312 6.57 21.14 -22.18
N GLN A 313 6.36 22.40 -22.55
CA GLN A 313 5.04 23.00 -22.50
C GLN A 313 4.30 22.69 -23.81
N VAL A 314 3.06 22.22 -23.70
CA VAL A 314 2.26 21.84 -24.86
C VAL A 314 1.06 22.78 -24.98
N ILE A 315 0.89 23.37 -26.15
CA ILE A 315 -0.35 24.06 -26.54
C ILE A 315 -1.14 23.09 -27.42
N PRO A 316 -2.32 22.62 -26.99
CA PRO A 316 -3.12 21.71 -27.80
C PRO A 316 -3.61 22.38 -29.08
N ASN A 317 -3.40 21.72 -30.23
CA ASN A 317 -3.94 22.16 -31.52
C ASN A 317 -5.33 21.54 -31.77
N GLY A 318 -6.31 21.92 -30.95
CA GLY A 318 -7.65 21.33 -30.97
C GLY A 318 -7.76 19.91 -30.38
N GLU A 319 -6.61 19.27 -30.09
CA GLU A 319 -6.54 17.96 -29.47
C GLU A 319 -6.90 17.99 -27.98
N ILE A 320 -7.52 16.90 -27.51
CA ILE A 320 -7.84 16.72 -26.10
C ILE A 320 -6.64 16.08 -25.40
N LEU A 321 -5.95 16.87 -24.58
CA LEU A 321 -4.90 16.35 -23.71
C LEU A 321 -5.50 15.51 -22.55
N PRO A 322 -4.73 14.57 -21.97
CA PRO A 322 -5.12 13.91 -20.74
C PRO A 322 -5.55 14.93 -19.69
N SER A 323 -6.79 14.81 -19.22
CA SER A 323 -7.36 15.67 -18.19
C SER A 323 -7.56 14.86 -16.92
N ARG A 324 -7.41 15.53 -15.77
CA ARG A 324 -7.87 15.01 -14.49
C ARG A 324 -9.22 15.65 -14.20
N GLY A 325 -10.21 14.85 -13.87
CA GLY A 325 -11.55 15.34 -13.61
C GLY A 325 -12.32 14.42 -12.68
N ARG A 326 -13.32 14.97 -12.00
CA ARG A 326 -14.28 14.17 -11.25
C ARG A 326 -15.33 13.65 -12.22
N TYR A 327 -15.12 12.43 -12.72
CA TYR A 327 -16.02 11.83 -13.72
C TYR A 327 -17.25 11.15 -13.10
N ASN A 328 -17.22 10.84 -11.81
CA ASN A 328 -18.38 10.36 -11.06
C ASN A 328 -18.50 11.12 -9.72
N PRO A 329 -19.65 11.77 -9.45
CA PRO A 329 -19.86 12.53 -8.22
C PRO A 329 -19.97 11.65 -6.96
N GLU A 330 -20.30 10.37 -7.11
CA GLU A 330 -20.43 9.41 -6.00
C GLU A 330 -19.10 8.75 -5.62
N THR A 331 -18.13 8.72 -6.55
CA THR A 331 -16.77 8.25 -6.26
C THR A 331 -15.91 9.41 -5.78
N ASN A 332 -14.96 9.06 -4.90
CA ASN A 332 -14.07 10.02 -4.25
C ASN A 332 -12.82 10.27 -5.09
N ASP A 333 -12.97 10.40 -6.42
CA ASP A 333 -11.88 10.45 -7.41
C ASP A 333 -11.15 11.82 -7.44
N SER A 334 -11.26 12.63 -6.39
CA SER A 334 -10.69 13.98 -6.35
C SER A 334 -9.19 13.92 -6.03
N PRO A 335 -8.32 14.59 -6.82
CA PRO A 335 -6.87 14.54 -6.64
C PRO A 335 -6.32 15.45 -5.52
N ASP A 336 -7.17 16.17 -4.79
CA ASP A 336 -6.71 17.10 -3.76
C ASP A 336 -7.63 17.09 -2.53
N ARG A 337 -7.10 16.62 -1.41
CA ARG A 337 -7.62 16.94 -0.07
C ARG A 337 -6.45 17.43 0.78
N SER A 338 -5.86 18.54 0.36
CA SER A 338 -4.96 19.34 1.19
C SER A 338 -5.38 20.82 1.20
N GLY A 339 -6.64 21.09 1.52
CA GLY A 339 -7.15 22.46 1.74
C GLY A 339 -8.64 22.48 2.10
N PRO A 340 -9.13 23.49 2.85
CA PRO A 340 -10.52 23.54 3.29
C PRO A 340 -11.47 23.87 2.13
N ASP A 341 -12.49 23.02 1.98
CA ASP A 341 -13.81 23.20 1.36
C ASP A 341 -14.01 24.47 0.49
N ASP A 342 -13.63 24.42 -0.79
CA ASP A 342 -14.09 25.40 -1.79
C ASP A 342 -15.19 24.78 -2.66
N ARG A 343 -16.40 24.74 -2.09
CA ARG A 343 -17.62 24.41 -2.82
C ARG A 343 -18.01 25.58 -3.73
N GLY A 344 -17.72 25.47 -5.03
CA GLY A 344 -18.52 26.14 -6.05
C GLY A 344 -17.82 27.10 -7.02
N ARG A 345 -16.69 26.73 -7.63
CA ARG A 345 -16.24 27.39 -8.87
C ARG A 345 -16.02 26.38 -9.99
N LEU A 346 -16.82 26.52 -11.05
CA LEU A 346 -16.50 25.93 -12.35
C LEU A 346 -15.17 26.52 -12.84
N PRO A 347 -14.27 25.71 -13.44
CA PRO A 347 -13.01 26.23 -13.96
C PRO A 347 -13.32 27.17 -15.13
N THR A 348 -13.07 28.46 -14.93
CA THR A 348 -13.04 29.44 -16.00
C THR A 348 -11.67 29.33 -16.68
N HIS A 349 -11.66 28.94 -17.94
CA HIS A 349 -10.47 28.99 -18.79
C HIS A 349 -10.04 30.46 -18.92
N THR A 350 -9.08 30.88 -18.10
CA THR A 350 -8.30 32.08 -18.35
C THR A 350 -6.96 31.62 -18.92
N GLN A 351 -6.82 31.75 -20.24
CA GLN A 351 -5.52 31.71 -20.89
C GLN A 351 -4.72 32.91 -20.36
N ARG A 352 -3.69 32.64 -19.55
CA ARG A 352 -2.58 33.58 -19.40
C ARG A 352 -1.59 33.25 -20.49
N GLU A 353 -1.37 34.20 -21.39
CA GLU A 353 -0.22 34.21 -22.29
C GLU A 353 1.04 34.17 -21.42
N ALA A 354 1.81 33.09 -21.55
CA ALA A 354 3.17 33.00 -21.05
C ALA A 354 4.07 33.14 -22.28
N ASP A 355 4.67 34.32 -22.43
CA ASP A 355 5.78 34.53 -23.33
C ASP A 355 6.98 33.72 -22.82
N GLY A 356 7.43 32.75 -23.63
CA GLY A 356 8.64 31.98 -23.39
C GLY A 356 8.50 30.50 -23.73
N THR A 357 9.11 30.05 -24.82
CA THR A 357 9.28 28.63 -25.13
C THR A 357 10.32 28.03 -24.17
N HIS A 358 9.91 27.16 -23.26
CA HIS A 358 10.82 26.51 -22.30
C HIS A 358 10.79 24.99 -22.47
N ALA A 359 11.95 24.41 -22.75
CA ALA A 359 12.18 22.97 -22.60
C ALA A 359 13.40 22.76 -21.69
N HIS A 360 13.34 21.69 -20.89
CA HIS A 360 14.42 21.27 -20.01
C HIS A 360 14.64 19.76 -20.13
N LYS A 361 15.89 19.34 -20.35
CA LYS A 361 16.29 17.93 -20.34
C LYS A 361 16.81 17.57 -18.95
N ILE A 362 16.72 16.29 -18.60
CA ILE A 362 17.28 15.77 -17.36
C ILE A 362 18.47 14.88 -17.70
N ALA A 363 19.64 15.21 -17.18
CA ALA A 363 20.89 14.50 -17.41
C ALA A 363 21.41 13.87 -16.10
N ARG A 364 22.32 12.91 -16.25
CA ARG A 364 23.16 12.34 -15.18
C ARG A 364 24.57 12.86 -15.42
N ASP A 365 25.25 13.28 -14.36
CA ASP A 365 26.71 13.36 -14.36
C ASP A 365 27.29 12.00 -13.93
N ASP A 366 28.33 11.55 -14.64
CA ASP A 366 28.86 10.17 -14.59
C ASP A 366 29.38 9.75 -13.21
#